data_AF-A0AAN6VDE8-F1
#
_entry.id   AF-A0AAN6VDE8-F1
#
_cell.length_a   1.000
_cell.length_b   1.000
_cell.length_c   1.000
_cell.angle_alpha   90.00
_cell.angle_beta   90.00
_cell.angle_gamma   90.00
#
_symmetry.space_group_name_H-M   'P 1'
#
loop_
_entity.id
_entity.type
_entity.pdbx_description
1 polymer ?
#
loop_
_entity_poly.entity_id
_entity_poly.type
_entity_poly.pdbx_seq_one_letter_code
_entity_poly.pdbx_strand_id
1 'polypeptide(L)'
;MQLNKERRRKIRNMLHRELPHENTPEFELWERNQQFSPLLRLPPELRNRIYELVLDVGQINVYFKKWEHRARTRHGQRYYETTEGGFGCRILDRDQNPWRDPKPETTTESPSSGRGMKLLSPVCRQLYHETVLLPFRLNAWSFESLSAMDRYVMKEKRLPLPHRRAIRLLYVQTVLPTAVENYFGGLEVVVLGSGLTMAKRMVESDHAEHGRRKTVAWDIHVRKWT
;
A
#
# COMPACT_ATOMS: atom_id res chain seq x y z
N MET A 1 -18.10 -4.37 -5.70
CA MET A 1 -19.01 -3.54 -4.88
C MET A 1 -18.42 -2.13 -4.72
N GLN A 2 -18.91 -1.14 -5.47
CA GLN A 2 -18.36 0.23 -5.44
C GLN A 2 -18.88 1.00 -4.21
N LEU A 3 -17.99 1.39 -3.29
CA LEU A 3 -18.34 2.26 -2.16
C LEU A 3 -18.87 3.62 -2.66
N ASN A 4 -20.02 4.06 -2.13
CA ASN A 4 -20.65 5.37 -2.39
C ASN A 4 -19.63 6.52 -2.20
N LYS A 5 -19.70 7.58 -3.03
CA LYS A 5 -18.87 8.80 -2.96
C LYS A 5 -18.82 9.40 -1.55
N GLU A 6 -19.91 9.36 -0.79
CA GLU A 6 -19.93 9.83 0.61
C GLU A 6 -19.12 8.94 1.55
N ARG A 7 -19.23 7.61 1.42
CA ARG A 7 -18.37 6.67 2.15
C ARG A 7 -16.91 6.86 1.77
N ARG A 8 -16.59 7.12 0.50
CA ARG A 8 -15.22 7.46 0.07
C ARG A 8 -14.75 8.79 0.67
N ARG A 9 -15.63 9.77 0.83
CA ARG A 9 -15.32 11.07 1.48
C ARG A 9 -15.09 10.90 2.98
N LYS A 10 -15.93 10.12 3.66
CA LYS A 10 -15.78 9.79 5.09
C LYS A 10 -14.50 8.98 5.33
N ILE A 11 -14.22 7.92 4.56
CA ILE A 11 -12.97 7.15 4.67
C ILE A 11 -11.73 8.02 4.40
N ARG A 12 -11.82 8.96 3.46
CA ARG A 12 -10.73 9.90 3.12
C ARG A 12 -10.45 10.91 4.25
N ASN A 13 -11.47 11.28 5.01
CA ASN A 13 -11.40 12.34 6.02
C ASN A 13 -11.38 11.81 7.47
N MET A 14 -11.78 10.56 7.70
CA MET A 14 -11.89 9.93 9.01
C MET A 14 -10.83 8.86 9.19
N LEU A 15 -9.59 9.32 9.35
CA LEU A 15 -8.80 8.77 10.44
C LEU A 15 -9.30 9.52 11.68
N HIS A 16 -10.37 9.05 12.32
CA HIS A 16 -10.76 9.58 13.63
C HIS A 16 -9.51 9.52 14.50
N ARG A 17 -8.94 10.69 14.77
CA ARG A 17 -7.80 10.86 15.68
C ARG A 17 -8.24 10.75 17.14
N GLU A 18 -9.55 10.77 17.37
CA GLU A 18 -10.16 10.88 18.67
C GLU A 18 -10.87 9.57 19.00
N LEU A 19 -10.72 9.14 20.27
CA LEU A 19 -11.46 8.03 20.85
C LEU A 19 -12.97 8.30 20.72
N PRO A 20 -13.80 7.26 20.61
CA PRO A 20 -15.25 7.45 20.62
C PRO A 20 -15.65 8.23 21.88
N HIS A 21 -16.57 9.20 21.74
CA HIS A 21 -17.02 10.01 22.87
C HIS A 21 -17.79 9.15 23.87
N GLU A 22 -17.63 9.46 25.16
CA GLU A 22 -18.39 8.83 26.24
C GLU A 22 -19.90 8.93 25.96
N ASN A 23 -20.64 7.86 26.26
CA ASN A 23 -22.09 7.70 26.00
C ASN A 23 -22.50 7.53 24.52
N THR A 24 -21.56 7.17 23.63
CA THR A 24 -21.90 6.73 22.26
C THR A 24 -21.96 5.20 22.18
N PRO A 25 -22.79 4.62 21.29
CA PRO A 25 -22.78 3.18 21.04
C PRO A 25 -21.41 2.66 20.59
N GLU A 26 -20.63 3.49 19.89
CA GLU A 26 -19.24 3.18 19.55
C GLU A 26 -18.33 3.06 20.76
N PHE A 27 -18.54 3.87 21.81
CA PHE A 27 -17.78 3.81 23.05
C PHE A 27 -18.10 2.54 23.84
N GLU A 28 -19.38 2.18 23.97
CA GLU A 28 -19.79 0.93 24.61
C GLU A 28 -19.20 -0.31 23.90
N LEU A 29 -19.21 -0.31 22.56
CA LEU A 29 -18.56 -1.36 21.76
C LEU A 29 -17.04 -1.37 21.94
N TRP A 30 -16.41 -0.20 22.06
CA TRP A 30 -14.99 -0.08 22.32
C TRP A 30 -14.62 -0.65 23.70
N GLU A 31 -15.36 -0.31 24.76
CA GLU A 31 -15.15 -0.85 26.11
C GLU A 31 -15.37 -2.36 26.15
N ARG A 32 -16.47 -2.84 25.53
CA ARG A 32 -16.72 -4.28 25.41
C ARG A 32 -15.57 -4.98 24.69
N ASN A 33 -15.04 -4.39 23.61
CA ASN A 33 -13.89 -4.96 22.92
C ASN A 33 -12.65 -5.02 23.82
N GLN A 34 -12.39 -4.01 24.64
CA GLN A 34 -11.28 -4.03 25.61
C GLN A 34 -11.43 -5.13 26.67
N GLN A 35 -12.66 -5.45 27.08
CA GLN A 35 -12.92 -6.46 28.12
C GLN A 35 -12.92 -7.89 27.57
N PHE A 36 -13.51 -8.11 26.40
CA PHE A 36 -13.82 -9.46 25.91
C PHE A 36 -12.94 -9.94 24.75
N SER A 37 -12.31 -9.03 23.98
CA SER A 37 -11.46 -9.44 22.86
C SER A 37 -10.09 -9.89 23.36
N PRO A 38 -9.64 -11.12 23.06
CA PRO A 38 -8.30 -11.58 23.44
C PRO A 38 -7.18 -10.73 22.85
N LEU A 39 -7.40 -10.12 21.68
CA LEU A 39 -6.42 -9.24 21.03
C LEU A 39 -6.49 -7.82 21.60
N LEU A 40 -7.69 -7.26 21.76
CA LEU A 40 -7.84 -5.84 22.12
C LEU A 40 -7.65 -5.58 23.63
N ARG A 41 -7.69 -6.61 24.48
CA ARG A 41 -7.30 -6.53 25.91
C ARG A 41 -5.79 -6.45 26.13
N LEU A 42 -4.98 -6.82 25.14
CA LEU A 42 -3.52 -6.79 25.28
C LEU A 42 -3.03 -5.35 25.37
N PRO A 43 -1.93 -5.07 26.07
CA PRO A 43 -1.25 -3.79 26.00
C PRO A 43 -0.94 -3.38 24.54
N PRO A 44 -1.00 -2.07 24.20
CA PRO A 44 -0.76 -1.58 22.84
C PRO A 44 0.56 -2.06 22.23
N GLU A 45 1.61 -2.25 23.03
CA GLU A 45 2.93 -2.70 22.60
C GLU A 45 2.86 -4.12 22.01
N LEU A 46 2.14 -5.03 22.67
CA LEU A 46 1.94 -6.40 22.19
C LEU A 46 1.06 -6.42 20.94
N ARG A 47 0.03 -5.57 20.89
CA ARG A 47 -0.82 -5.44 19.70
C ARG A 47 -0.01 -4.95 18.50
N ASN A 48 0.79 -3.92 18.68
CA ASN A 48 1.67 -3.38 17.64
C ASN A 48 2.63 -4.47 17.13
N ARG A 49 3.21 -5.27 18.03
CA ARG A 49 4.09 -6.37 17.64
C ARG A 49 3.37 -7.44 16.82
N ILE A 50 2.14 -7.79 17.20
CA ILE A 50 1.30 -8.71 16.43
C ILE A 50 0.98 -8.12 15.05
N TYR A 51 0.62 -6.83 14.99
CA TYR A 51 0.30 -6.17 13.72
C TYR A 51 1.50 -6.11 12.79
N GLU A 52 2.69 -5.82 13.30
CA GLU A 52 3.93 -5.84 12.52
C GLU A 52 4.15 -7.21 11.87
N LEU A 53 4.03 -8.29 12.66
CA LEU A 53 4.22 -9.66 12.16
C LEU A 53 3.18 -10.07 11.11
N VAL A 54 1.95 -9.57 11.22
CA VAL A 54 0.86 -9.94 10.29
C VAL A 54 0.85 -9.06 9.04
N LEU A 55 1.26 -7.79 9.14
CA LEU A 55 1.11 -6.79 8.09
C LEU A 55 2.43 -6.46 7.36
N ASP A 56 3.58 -6.87 7.89
CA ASP A 56 4.84 -6.88 7.12
C ASP A 56 4.88 -8.13 6.23
N VAL A 57 4.49 -7.94 4.98
CA VAL A 57 4.40 -8.95 3.93
C VAL A 57 5.49 -8.77 2.87
N GLY A 58 6.50 -7.94 3.13
CA GLY A 58 7.59 -7.67 2.18
C GLY A 58 7.25 -6.59 1.17
N GLN A 59 6.65 -6.97 0.03
CA GLN A 59 6.36 -6.05 -1.07
C GLN A 59 4.94 -6.18 -1.61
N ILE A 60 4.24 -5.05 -1.70
CA ILE A 60 2.90 -4.93 -2.29
C ILE A 60 3.02 -4.40 -3.72
N ASN A 61 2.64 -5.22 -4.69
CA ASN A 61 2.64 -4.86 -6.11
C ASN A 61 1.23 -4.60 -6.62
N VAL A 62 0.97 -3.36 -7.04
CA VAL A 62 -0.31 -2.95 -7.61
C VAL A 62 -0.28 -3.10 -9.12
N TYR A 63 -1.23 -3.84 -9.67
CA TYR A 63 -1.37 -4.08 -11.10
C TYR A 63 -2.75 -3.62 -11.59
N PHE A 64 -2.88 -3.36 -12.88
CA PHE A 64 -4.15 -2.95 -13.49
C PHE A 64 -4.59 -3.95 -14.55
N LYS A 65 -5.68 -4.67 -14.26
CA LYS A 65 -6.31 -5.56 -15.22
C LYS A 65 -7.30 -4.77 -16.08
N LYS A 66 -7.15 -4.85 -17.40
CA LYS A 66 -8.12 -4.28 -18.35
C LYS A 66 -9.40 -5.10 -18.34
N TRP A 67 -10.52 -4.46 -18.71
CA TRP A 67 -11.76 -5.18 -18.96
C TRP A 67 -11.57 -6.09 -20.17
N GLU A 68 -11.97 -7.36 -20.01
CA GLU A 68 -11.87 -8.35 -21.08
C GLU A 68 -13.24 -8.96 -21.36
N HIS A 69 -13.62 -8.97 -22.63
CA HIS A 69 -14.79 -9.69 -23.12
C HIS A 69 -14.29 -10.86 -23.96
N ARG A 70 -14.47 -12.09 -23.45
CA ARG A 70 -14.05 -13.29 -24.14
C ARG A 70 -15.28 -14.00 -24.69
N ALA A 71 -15.33 -14.21 -26.01
CA ALA A 71 -16.33 -15.08 -26.59
C ALA A 71 -16.00 -16.52 -26.20
N ARG A 72 -16.98 -17.21 -25.61
CA ARG A 72 -16.89 -18.62 -25.24
C ARG A 72 -18.05 -19.38 -25.88
N THR A 73 -17.85 -20.67 -26.09
CA THR A 73 -18.90 -21.56 -26.58
C THR A 73 -19.12 -22.64 -25.54
N ARG A 74 -20.36 -22.79 -25.08
CA ARG A 74 -20.76 -23.88 -24.18
C ARG A 74 -22.01 -24.52 -24.76
N HIS A 75 -21.97 -25.84 -24.96
CA HIS A 75 -23.05 -26.61 -25.59
C HIS A 75 -23.55 -26.03 -26.93
N GLY A 76 -22.62 -25.59 -27.80
CA GLY A 76 -22.96 -25.01 -29.12
C GLY A 76 -23.52 -23.58 -29.09
N GLN A 77 -23.85 -23.02 -27.91
CA GLN A 77 -24.24 -21.62 -27.77
C GLN A 77 -23.04 -20.72 -27.47
N ARG A 78 -22.93 -19.61 -28.22
CA ARG A 78 -21.91 -18.58 -28.00
C ARG A 78 -22.40 -17.60 -26.94
N TYR A 79 -21.59 -17.39 -25.91
CA TYR A 79 -21.83 -16.37 -24.88
C TYR A 79 -20.57 -15.54 -24.65
N TYR A 80 -20.73 -14.36 -24.05
CA TYR A 80 -19.62 -13.49 -23.68
C TYR A 80 -19.34 -13.60 -22.19
N GLU A 81 -18.14 -14.07 -21.85
CA GLU A 81 -17.62 -14.01 -20.49
C GLU A 81 -16.94 -12.66 -20.30
N THR A 82 -17.50 -11.81 -19.44
CA THR A 82 -16.91 -10.52 -19.11
C THR A 82 -16.10 -10.68 -17.83
N THR A 83 -14.79 -10.46 -17.93
CA THR A 83 -13.92 -10.37 -16.77
C THR A 83 -13.80 -8.91 -16.37
N GLU A 84 -14.29 -8.58 -15.17
CA GLU A 84 -14.21 -7.22 -14.64
C GLU A 84 -12.75 -6.76 -14.56
N GLY A 85 -12.47 -5.60 -15.16
CA GLY A 85 -11.20 -4.92 -15.03
C GLY A 85 -11.12 -4.16 -13.72
N GLY A 86 -9.91 -3.75 -13.35
CA GLY A 86 -9.67 -2.96 -12.15
C GLY A 86 -8.25 -3.10 -11.62
N PHE A 87 -8.03 -2.47 -10.47
CA PHE A 87 -6.77 -2.62 -9.74
C PHE A 87 -6.82 -3.84 -8.85
N GLY A 88 -5.76 -4.64 -8.92
CA GLY A 88 -5.47 -5.71 -7.98
C GLY A 88 -4.14 -5.46 -7.28
N CYS A 89 -3.88 -6.26 -6.24
CA CYS A 89 -2.60 -6.30 -5.57
C CYS A 89 -2.13 -7.76 -5.47
N ARG A 90 -0.83 -7.98 -5.65
CA ARG A 90 -0.16 -9.24 -5.32
C ARG A 90 0.97 -8.98 -4.34
N ILE A 91 1.30 -9.98 -3.53
CA ILE A 91 2.45 -9.94 -2.63
C ILE A 91 3.66 -10.50 -3.37
N LEU A 92 4.80 -9.84 -3.20
CA LEU A 92 6.10 -10.26 -3.69
C LEU A 92 7.07 -10.34 -2.51
N ASP A 93 8.13 -11.11 -2.67
CA ASP A 93 9.21 -11.12 -1.68
C ASP A 93 9.88 -9.73 -1.62
N ARG A 94 10.45 -9.40 -0.46
CA ARG A 94 10.96 -8.05 -0.15
C ARG A 94 11.93 -7.48 -1.18
N ASP A 95 12.70 -8.38 -1.80
CA ASP A 95 13.81 -8.07 -2.70
C ASP A 95 13.54 -8.58 -4.13
N GLN A 96 12.32 -9.07 -4.40
CA GLN A 96 11.94 -9.57 -5.71
C GLN A 96 11.76 -8.42 -6.69
N ASN A 97 12.33 -8.58 -7.89
CA ASN A 97 12.10 -7.61 -8.96
C ASN A 97 10.64 -7.66 -9.44
N PRO A 98 9.83 -6.59 -9.27
CA PRO A 98 8.41 -6.61 -9.60
C PRO A 98 8.09 -6.69 -11.09
N TRP A 99 9.09 -6.47 -11.95
CA TRP A 99 8.96 -6.48 -13.41
C TRP A 99 9.66 -7.66 -14.09
N ARG A 100 10.27 -8.57 -13.31
CA ARG A 100 10.66 -9.86 -13.85
C ARG A 100 9.49 -10.83 -13.68
N ASP A 101 9.20 -11.57 -14.74
CA ASP A 101 8.28 -12.68 -14.63
C ASP A 101 8.82 -13.68 -13.61
N PRO A 102 7.98 -14.23 -12.72
CA PRO A 102 8.38 -15.43 -12.01
C PRO A 102 8.77 -16.47 -13.07
N LYS A 103 9.99 -17.01 -12.99
CA LYS A 103 10.36 -18.14 -13.84
C LYS A 103 9.27 -19.21 -13.71
N PRO A 104 8.86 -19.87 -14.80
CA PRO A 104 8.00 -21.04 -14.72
C PRO A 104 8.83 -22.21 -14.18
N GLU A 105 9.20 -22.18 -12.90
CA GLU A 105 9.82 -23.33 -12.25
C GLU A 105 8.72 -24.33 -11.88
N THR A 106 8.46 -25.24 -12.81
CA THR A 106 8.20 -26.68 -12.57
C THR A 106 7.28 -27.08 -11.41
N THR A 107 6.26 -26.30 -11.10
CA THR A 107 5.24 -26.70 -10.14
C THR A 107 3.87 -26.49 -10.77
N THR A 108 3.13 -27.60 -10.88
CA THR A 108 1.78 -27.76 -11.42
C THR A 108 0.72 -27.08 -10.54
N GLU A 109 1.02 -25.89 -10.05
CA GLU A 109 0.10 -25.01 -9.37
C GLU A 109 0.11 -23.71 -10.18
N SER A 110 -0.99 -23.46 -10.91
CA SER A 110 -1.25 -22.13 -11.45
C SER A 110 -0.95 -21.12 -10.33
N PRO A 111 -0.10 -20.09 -10.52
CA PRO A 111 0.31 -19.21 -9.42
C PRO A 111 -0.98 -18.69 -8.80
N SER A 112 -1.32 -19.27 -7.65
CA SER A 112 -2.59 -19.02 -7.01
C SER A 112 -2.52 -17.55 -6.68
N SER A 113 -3.20 -16.72 -7.47
CA SER A 113 -3.21 -15.25 -7.40
C SER A 113 -2.94 -14.83 -5.96
N GLY A 114 -1.66 -14.52 -5.67
CA GLY A 114 -1.11 -14.53 -4.31
C GLY A 114 -2.05 -13.74 -3.44
N ARG A 115 -2.77 -14.45 -2.56
CA ARG A 115 -3.98 -13.97 -1.88
C ARG A 115 -3.68 -12.55 -1.39
N GLY A 116 -4.29 -11.55 -2.05
CA GLY A 116 -3.92 -10.15 -1.83
C GLY A 116 -3.98 -9.82 -0.34
N MET A 117 -3.15 -8.86 0.10
CA MET A 117 -3.02 -8.50 1.51
C MET A 117 -4.39 -8.41 2.19
N LYS A 118 -4.63 -9.27 3.19
CA LYS A 118 -5.83 -9.17 4.02
C LYS A 118 -5.63 -8.03 4.99
N LEU A 119 -6.40 -6.96 4.81
CA LEU A 119 -6.44 -5.88 5.78
C LEU A 119 -7.19 -6.33 7.03
N LEU A 120 -6.69 -5.99 8.22
CA LEU A 120 -7.43 -6.11 9.49
C LEU A 120 -8.46 -4.97 9.67
N SER A 121 -8.33 -3.95 8.83
CA SER A 121 -9.12 -2.74 8.82
C SER A 121 -10.65 -2.93 8.64
N PRO A 122 -11.17 -4.01 8.01
CA PRO A 122 -12.61 -4.23 7.91
C PRO A 122 -13.26 -4.86 9.15
N VAL A 123 -12.49 -5.36 10.12
CA VAL A 123 -13.02 -6.16 11.24
C VAL A 123 -13.80 -5.29 12.23
N CYS A 124 -13.14 -4.26 12.78
CA CYS A 124 -13.78 -3.27 13.65
C CYS A 124 -13.09 -1.91 13.51
N ARG A 125 -13.78 -0.85 13.95
CA ARG A 125 -13.24 0.53 13.86
C ARG A 125 -11.95 0.68 14.66
N GLN A 126 -11.85 0.07 15.84
CA GLN A 126 -10.63 0.13 16.65
C GLN A 126 -9.41 -0.43 15.91
N LEU A 127 -9.53 -1.63 15.34
CA LEU A 127 -8.45 -2.24 14.54
C LEU A 127 -8.12 -1.40 13.30
N TYR A 128 -9.13 -0.83 12.65
CA TYR A 128 -8.90 0.11 11.55
C TYR A 128 -7.98 1.26 11.99
N HIS A 129 -8.28 1.92 13.10
CA HIS A 129 -7.49 3.05 13.58
C HIS A 129 -6.04 2.67 13.93
N GLU A 130 -5.84 1.52 14.55
CA GLU A 130 -4.51 1.04 14.93
C GLU A 130 -3.68 0.58 13.72
N THR A 131 -4.31 0.04 12.67
CA THR A 131 -3.60 -0.69 11.60
C THR A 131 -3.60 -0.02 10.23
N VAL A 132 -4.47 0.96 9.97
CA VAL A 132 -4.70 1.52 8.61
C VAL A 132 -3.44 2.04 7.90
N LEU A 133 -2.45 2.55 8.63
CA LEU A 133 -1.20 3.04 8.05
C LEU A 133 -0.10 1.98 7.95
N LEU A 134 -0.22 0.87 8.69
CA LEU A 134 0.83 -0.14 8.80
C LEU A 134 1.16 -0.81 7.45
N PRO A 135 0.18 -1.20 6.61
CA PRO A 135 0.47 -1.71 5.28
C PRO A 135 1.32 -0.81 4.40
N PHE A 136 1.16 0.51 4.56
CA PHE A 136 1.88 1.52 3.78
C PHE A 136 3.27 1.78 4.35
N ARG A 137 3.41 1.68 5.68
CA ARG A 137 4.65 2.00 6.39
C ARG A 137 5.64 0.84 6.46
N LEU A 138 5.13 -0.39 6.61
CA LEU A 138 5.96 -1.57 6.83
C LEU A 138 6.43 -2.21 5.51
N ASN A 139 5.60 -2.14 4.47
CA ASN A 139 5.87 -2.81 3.20
C ASN A 139 6.50 -1.89 2.17
N ALA A 140 7.28 -2.49 1.27
CA ALA A 140 7.63 -1.85 0.03
C ALA A 140 6.42 -1.78 -0.90
N TRP A 141 6.28 -0.67 -1.63
CA TRP A 141 5.25 -0.51 -2.65
C TRP A 141 5.85 -0.58 -4.04
N SER A 142 5.12 -1.16 -4.98
CA SER A 142 5.53 -1.23 -6.38
C SER A 142 4.31 -1.21 -7.29
N PHE A 143 4.51 -0.79 -8.52
CA PHE A 143 3.47 -0.79 -9.54
C PHE A 143 3.96 -1.58 -10.76
N GLU A 144 3.06 -2.35 -11.36
CA GLU A 144 3.32 -3.10 -12.59
C GLU A 144 3.87 -2.20 -13.72
N SER A 145 3.39 -0.96 -13.80
CA SER A 145 3.87 0.04 -14.74
C SER A 145 3.71 1.46 -14.19
N LEU A 146 4.44 2.42 -14.76
CA LEU A 146 4.23 3.84 -14.47
C LEU A 146 2.81 4.31 -14.80
N SER A 147 2.19 3.77 -15.85
CA SER A 147 0.81 4.09 -16.20
C SER A 147 -0.19 3.58 -15.16
N ALA A 148 0.05 2.39 -14.59
CA ALA A 148 -0.77 1.87 -13.49
C ALA A 148 -0.62 2.75 -12.24
N MET A 149 0.61 3.19 -11.91
CA MET A 149 0.87 4.13 -10.82
C MET A 149 0.16 5.47 -11.04
N ASP A 150 0.38 6.12 -12.18
CA ASP A 150 -0.24 7.41 -12.50
C ASP A 150 -1.77 7.34 -12.39
N ARG A 151 -2.36 6.28 -12.96
CA ARG A 151 -3.81 6.06 -12.87
C ARG A 151 -4.28 5.85 -11.43
N TYR A 152 -3.59 5.00 -10.66
CA TYR A 152 -3.97 4.66 -9.29
C TYR A 152 -3.84 5.86 -8.33
N VAL A 153 -2.71 6.54 -8.41
CA VAL A 153 -2.26 7.55 -7.44
C VAL A 153 -2.79 8.93 -7.82
N MET A 154 -2.64 9.34 -9.08
CA MET A 154 -2.91 10.72 -9.51
C MET A 154 -4.33 10.88 -10.06
N LYS A 155 -4.72 10.04 -11.02
CA LYS A 155 -6.01 10.16 -11.70
C LYS A 155 -7.18 9.69 -10.83
N GLU A 156 -7.09 8.48 -10.28
CA GLU A 156 -8.16 7.91 -9.44
C GLU A 156 -8.04 8.27 -7.95
N LYS A 157 -6.91 8.87 -7.53
CA LYS A 157 -6.65 9.34 -6.16
C LYS A 157 -6.96 8.27 -5.09
N ARG A 158 -6.55 7.03 -5.36
CA ARG A 158 -6.82 5.87 -4.47
C ARG A 158 -5.94 5.86 -3.21
N LEU A 159 -4.91 6.70 -3.14
CA LEU A 159 -4.08 6.89 -1.96
C LEU A 159 -4.34 8.26 -1.31
N PRO A 160 -5.11 8.31 -0.20
CA PRO A 160 -5.22 9.48 0.65
C PRO A 160 -3.86 9.98 1.15
N LEU A 161 -3.78 11.26 1.52
CA LEU A 161 -2.54 11.90 1.97
C LEU A 161 -1.82 11.14 3.11
N PRO A 162 -2.52 10.65 4.16
CA PRO A 162 -1.86 9.91 5.23
C PRO A 162 -1.17 8.63 4.73
N HIS A 163 -1.80 7.92 3.79
CA HIS A 163 -1.25 6.69 3.22
C HIS A 163 -0.02 7.01 2.38
N ARG A 164 -0.07 8.07 1.56
CA ARG A 164 1.07 8.52 0.74
C ARG A 164 2.26 8.95 1.57
N ARG A 165 2.03 9.59 2.72
CA ARG A 165 3.08 9.96 3.67
C ARG A 165 3.60 8.78 4.49
N ALA A 166 2.83 7.69 4.59
CA ALA A 166 3.27 6.48 5.26
C ALA A 166 4.19 5.62 4.38
N ILE A 167 4.06 5.69 3.05
CA ILE A 167 4.93 4.97 2.11
C ILE A 167 6.35 5.52 2.18
N ARG A 168 7.28 4.65 2.57
CA ARG A 168 8.72 4.96 2.72
C ARG A 168 9.58 4.39 1.61
N LEU A 169 9.26 3.18 1.15
CA LEU A 169 10.02 2.44 0.15
C LEU A 169 9.15 2.19 -1.08
N LEU A 170 9.62 2.65 -2.24
CA LEU A 170 8.89 2.54 -3.51
C LEU A 170 9.78 1.99 -4.62
N TYR A 171 9.33 0.94 -5.27
CA TYR A 171 9.93 0.39 -6.49
C TYR A 171 9.27 1.01 -7.73
N VAL A 172 10.09 1.56 -8.63
CA VAL A 172 9.67 2.17 -9.90
C VAL A 172 10.55 1.71 -11.06
N GLN A 173 9.99 1.63 -12.27
CA GLN A 173 10.76 1.22 -13.44
C GLN A 173 11.84 2.23 -13.82
N THR A 174 11.54 3.52 -13.63
CA THR A 174 12.41 4.65 -13.99
C THR A 174 12.43 5.67 -12.86
N VAL A 175 13.36 6.61 -12.94
CA VAL A 175 13.41 7.77 -12.02
C VAL A 175 12.06 8.50 -12.04
N LEU A 176 11.56 8.84 -10.86
CA LEU A 176 10.31 9.58 -10.69
C LEU A 176 10.50 11.06 -11.04
N PRO A 177 9.54 11.70 -11.72
CA PRO A 177 9.51 13.15 -11.79
C PRO A 177 9.35 13.75 -10.39
N THR A 178 10.01 14.88 -10.11
CA THR A 178 9.98 15.56 -8.80
C THR A 178 8.57 15.83 -8.29
N ALA A 179 7.62 16.13 -9.17
CA ALA A 179 6.21 16.32 -8.80
C ALA A 179 5.58 15.04 -8.22
N VAL A 180 5.91 13.88 -8.78
CA VAL A 180 5.42 12.57 -8.32
C VAL A 180 6.11 12.19 -7.02
N GLU A 181 7.43 12.41 -6.93
CA GLU A 181 8.20 12.21 -5.69
C GLU A 181 7.62 13.03 -4.54
N ASN A 182 7.40 14.34 -4.74
CA ASN A 182 6.80 15.23 -3.74
C ASN A 182 5.36 14.82 -3.37
N TYR A 183 4.65 14.16 -4.26
CA TYR A 183 3.32 13.64 -3.97
C TYR A 183 3.35 12.53 -2.92
N PHE A 184 4.45 11.77 -2.85
CA PHE A 184 4.75 10.82 -1.79
C PHE A 184 5.70 11.46 -0.78
N GLY A 185 5.20 12.42 -0.01
CA GLY A 185 6.02 13.20 0.95
C GLY A 185 6.71 12.41 2.08
N GLY A 186 6.50 11.09 2.16
CA GLY A 186 7.16 10.19 3.11
C GLY A 186 8.24 9.29 2.51
N LEU A 187 8.56 9.41 1.21
CA LEU A 187 9.58 8.57 0.59
C LEU A 187 10.95 8.79 1.22
N GLU A 188 11.55 7.68 1.59
CA GLU A 188 12.91 7.58 2.14
C GLU A 188 13.81 6.82 1.16
N VAL A 189 13.28 5.82 0.46
CA VAL A 189 14.03 4.98 -0.47
C VAL A 189 13.24 4.73 -1.75
N VAL A 190 13.89 4.87 -2.90
CA VAL A 190 13.34 4.54 -4.22
C VAL A 190 14.25 3.52 -4.89
N VAL A 191 13.70 2.40 -5.33
CA VAL A 191 14.46 1.35 -6.04
C VAL A 191 14.01 1.31 -7.49
N LEU A 192 14.98 1.46 -8.40
CA LEU A 192 14.76 1.49 -9.83
C LEU A 192 14.81 0.07 -10.42
N GLY A 193 14.06 -0.18 -11.49
CA GLY A 193 14.11 -1.43 -12.25
C GLY A 193 15.50 -1.80 -12.77
N SER A 194 16.38 -0.81 -12.97
CA SER A 194 17.79 -1.00 -13.29
C SER A 194 18.62 -1.63 -12.17
N GLY A 195 18.09 -1.75 -10.96
CA GLY A 195 18.82 -2.20 -9.77
C GLY A 195 19.50 -1.06 -9.00
N LEU A 196 19.30 0.20 -9.40
CA LEU A 196 19.79 1.34 -8.62
C LEU A 196 18.83 1.63 -7.45
N THR A 197 19.39 1.91 -6.28
CA THR A 197 18.65 2.33 -5.09
C THR A 197 19.04 3.75 -4.74
N MET A 198 18.06 4.63 -4.69
CA MET A 198 18.18 6.02 -4.28
C MET A 198 17.70 6.12 -2.83
N ALA A 199 18.55 6.55 -1.91
CA ALA A 199 18.20 6.77 -0.51
C ALA A 199 18.26 8.26 -0.17
N LYS A 200 17.23 8.76 0.52
CA LYS A 200 17.08 10.18 0.81
C LYS A 200 18.00 10.59 1.96
N ARG A 201 18.86 11.58 1.73
CA ARG A 201 19.73 12.20 2.73
C ARG A 201 19.28 13.63 2.98
N MET A 202 19.17 14.02 4.24
CA MET A 202 18.99 15.41 4.64
C MET A 202 20.37 16.05 4.73
N VAL A 203 20.64 17.05 3.89
CA VAL A 203 21.85 17.86 3.97
C VAL A 203 21.47 19.18 4.63
N GLU A 204 22.02 19.44 5.80
CA GLU A 204 21.94 20.76 6.42
C GLU A 204 23.02 21.64 5.77
N SER A 205 22.59 22.71 5.10
CA SER A 205 23.52 23.67 4.50
C SER A 205 23.75 24.81 5.48
N ASP A 206 24.96 24.89 6.02
CA ASP A 206 25.44 26.02 6.82
C ASP A 206 25.77 27.20 5.90
N HIS A 207 24.76 27.82 5.31
CA HIS A 207 24.90 29.18 4.80
C HIS A 207 24.47 30.15 5.89
N ALA A 208 25.47 30.69 6.58
CA ALA A 208 25.35 31.84 7.47
C ALA A 208 24.71 32.99 6.69
N GLU A 209 23.48 33.36 7.07
CA GLU A 209 22.93 34.72 7.16
C GLU A 209 21.40 34.76 7.00
N HIS A 210 20.74 33.74 6.43
CA HIS A 210 19.27 33.74 6.29
C HIS A 210 18.65 32.35 6.50
N GLY A 211 18.60 31.91 7.76
CA GLY A 211 17.81 30.75 8.20
C GLY A 211 18.34 29.37 7.74
N ARG A 212 18.25 28.37 8.63
CA ARG A 212 18.62 26.98 8.30
C ARG A 212 17.79 26.46 7.12
N ARG A 213 18.40 26.34 5.94
CA ARG A 213 17.78 25.70 4.77
C ARG A 213 18.20 24.23 4.75
N LYS A 214 17.23 23.33 4.92
CA LYS A 214 17.45 21.88 4.77
C LYS A 214 17.24 21.51 3.31
N THR A 215 18.27 20.97 2.68
CA THR A 215 18.26 20.53 1.28
C THR A 215 18.20 19.01 1.26
N VAL A 216 17.36 18.46 0.38
CA VAL A 216 17.23 17.01 0.20
C VAL A 216 18.19 16.58 -0.90
N ALA A 217 19.04 15.59 -0.61
CA ALA A 217 19.88 14.91 -1.59
C ALA A 217 19.51 13.42 -1.67
N TRP A 218 19.89 12.77 -2.77
CA TRP A 218 19.71 11.34 -2.97
C TRP A 218 21.07 10.66 -3.10
N ASP A 219 21.36 9.70 -2.23
CA ASP A 219 22.51 8.82 -2.35
C ASP A 219 22.15 7.65 -3.26
N ILE A 220 22.99 7.37 -4.25
CA ILE A 220 22.75 6.31 -5.24
C ILE A 220 23.65 5.11 -4.93
N HIS A 221 23.02 3.95 -4.76
CA HIS A 221 23.69 2.68 -4.50
C HIS A 221 23.28 1.65 -5.56
N VAL A 222 24.17 0.73 -5.89
CA VAL A 222 23.83 -0.42 -6.74
C VAL A 222 23.30 -1.53 -5.84
N ARG A 223 22.12 -2.05 -6.17
CA ARG A 223 21.49 -3.19 -5.50
C ARG A 223 21.49 -4.38 -6.45
N LYS A 224 21.94 -5.53 -5.95
CA LYS A 224 21.77 -6.80 -6.65
C LYS A 224 20.39 -7.34 -6.33
N TRP A 225 19.61 -7.63 -7.38
CA TRP A 225 18.37 -8.40 -7.25
C TRP A 225 18.73 -9.84 -6.86
N THR A 226 18.00 -10.41 -5.92
CA THR A 226 18.02 -11.85 -5.60
C THR A 226 17.17 -12.63 -6.59
#